data_AF-A0AAE4RBV3-F1
#
_entry.id   AF-A0AAE4RBV3-F1
#
_cell.length_a   1.000
_cell.length_b   1.000
_cell.length_c   1.000
_cell.angle_alpha   90.00
_cell.angle_beta   90.00
_cell.angle_gamma   90.00
#
_symmetry.space_group_name_H-M   'P 1'
#
loop_
_entity.id
_entity.type
_entity.pdbx_description
1 polymer ?
#
loop_
_entity_poly.entity_id
_entity_poly.type
_entity_poly.pdbx_seq_one_letter_code
_entity_poly.pdbx_strand_id
1 'polypeptide(L)'
;MLPGQPLPSWREYLSLRQIELAELVADGHTNEETASILNLRLKTVKKYVSRVLATTRVRNRAELVKIVCVGSRSTTALWVLRLMRSKPPV
;
A
#
# COMPACT_ATOMS: atom_id res chain seq x y z
N MET A 1 -15.66 5.62 25.38
CA MET A 1 -14.72 4.78 24.61
C MET A 1 -14.67 3.41 25.27
N LEU A 2 -14.99 2.34 24.53
CA LEU A 2 -14.99 0.98 25.08
C LEU A 2 -13.59 0.35 24.97
N PRO A 3 -13.07 -0.32 26.01
CA PRO A 3 -11.85 -1.11 25.92
C PRO A 3 -12.12 -2.37 25.08
N GLY A 4 -11.27 -2.65 24.08
CA GLY A 4 -11.32 -3.89 23.30
C GLY A 4 -11.83 -3.79 21.86
N GLN A 5 -12.13 -2.59 21.34
CA GLN A 5 -12.25 -2.44 19.89
C GLN A 5 -10.84 -2.49 19.28
N PRO A 6 -10.52 -3.45 18.37
CA PRO A 6 -9.30 -3.34 17.59
C PRO A 6 -9.34 -1.97 16.92
N LEU A 7 -8.23 -1.22 17.03
CA LEU A 7 -8.10 0.04 16.28
C LEU A 7 -8.48 -0.28 14.83
N PRO A 8 -9.46 0.45 14.26
CA PRO A 8 -9.94 0.17 12.91
C PRO A 8 -8.72 0.13 12.02
N SER A 9 -8.53 -1.03 11.39
CA SER A 9 -7.34 -1.27 10.61
C SER A 9 -7.33 -0.24 9.49
N TRP A 10 -6.18 0.36 9.18
CA TRP A 10 -6.06 1.36 8.10
C TRP A 10 -6.70 0.90 6.77
N ARG A 11 -6.85 -0.43 6.58
CA ARG A 11 -7.57 -1.08 5.49
C ARG A 11 -9.05 -0.72 5.41
N GLU A 12 -9.75 -0.54 6.54
CA GLU A 12 -11.19 -0.23 6.57
C GLU A 12 -11.52 1.14 5.95
N TYR A 13 -10.54 2.05 5.91
CA TYR A 13 -10.70 3.38 5.35
C TYR A 13 -10.25 3.50 3.89
N LEU A 14 -9.72 2.43 3.31
CA LEU A 14 -9.17 2.42 1.97
C LEU A 14 -9.95 1.48 1.04
N SER A 15 -10.08 1.89 -0.22
CA SER A 15 -10.54 0.97 -1.27
C SER A 15 -9.51 -0.14 -1.52
N LEU A 16 -9.94 -1.27 -2.08
CA LEU A 16 -9.05 -2.39 -2.44
C LEU A 16 -7.81 -1.95 -3.23
N ARG A 17 -7.98 -1.06 -4.22
CA ARG A 17 -6.86 -0.53 -5.02
C ARG A 17 -5.89 0.34 -4.22
N GLN A 18 -6.39 1.05 -3.21
CA GLN A 18 -5.55 1.84 -2.32
C GLN A 18 -4.83 0.96 -1.30
N ILE A 19 -5.44 -0.15 -0.88
CA ILE A 19 -4.80 -1.16 -0.04
C ILE A 19 -3.63 -1.80 -0.81
N GLU A 20 -3.85 -2.30 -2.02
CA GLU A 20 -2.79 -2.86 -2.88
C GLU A 20 -1.61 -1.90 -3.05
N LEU A 21 -1.90 -0.61 -3.28
CA LEU A 21 -0.88 0.43 -3.40
C LEU A 21 -0.16 0.70 -2.07
N ALA A 22 -0.88 0.79 -0.95
CA ALA A 22 -0.30 1.04 0.37
C ALA A 22 0.64 -0.10 0.78
N GLU A 23 0.24 -1.33 0.49
CA GLU A 23 1.06 -2.52 0.68
C GLU A 23 2.33 -2.42 -0.19
N LEU A 24 2.22 -2.09 -1.49
CA LEU A 24 3.39 -2.09 -2.39
C LEU A 24 4.43 -1.06 -1.96
N VAL A 25 3.93 0.09 -1.50
CA VAL A 25 4.73 1.17 -0.94
C VAL A 25 5.38 0.75 0.38
N ALA A 26 4.67 0.01 1.24
CA ALA A 26 5.23 -0.52 2.48
C ALA A 26 6.35 -1.54 2.23
N ASP A 27 6.23 -2.31 1.16
CA ASP A 27 7.24 -3.28 0.68
C ASP A 27 8.46 -2.64 0.00
N GLY A 28 8.46 -1.31 -0.15
CA GLY A 28 9.61 -0.57 -0.69
C GLY A 28 9.51 -0.20 -2.17
N HIS A 29 8.44 -0.55 -2.88
CA HIS A 29 8.29 -0.21 -4.30
C HIS A 29 8.16 1.29 -4.53
N THR A 30 8.88 1.82 -5.51
CA THR A 30 8.75 3.20 -5.99
C THR A 30 7.36 3.45 -6.59
N ASN A 31 7.01 4.72 -6.81
CA ASN A 31 5.72 5.05 -7.44
C ASN A 31 5.66 4.53 -8.89
N GLU A 32 6.80 4.51 -9.55
CA GLU A 32 7.04 4.00 -10.90
C GLU A 32 6.83 2.48 -10.95
N GLU A 33 7.46 1.73 -10.05
CA GLU A 33 7.25 0.27 -9.95
C GLU A 33 5.81 -0.07 -9.59
N THR A 34 5.23 0.66 -8.63
CA THR A 34 3.82 0.50 -8.22
C THR A 34 2.88 0.77 -9.40
N ALA A 35 3.17 1.77 -10.22
CA ALA A 35 2.40 2.09 -11.43
C ALA A 35 2.44 0.93 -12.43
N SER A 36 3.63 0.37 -12.66
CA SER A 36 3.81 -0.80 -13.53
C SER A 36 3.07 -2.04 -13.00
N ILE A 37 3.19 -2.34 -11.71
CA ILE A 37 2.58 -3.52 -11.08
C ILE A 37 1.04 -3.44 -11.10
N LEU A 38 0.48 -2.27 -10.79
CA LEU A 38 -0.98 -2.06 -10.75
C LEU A 38 -1.58 -1.72 -12.12
N ASN A 39 -0.75 -1.61 -13.17
CA ASN A 39 -1.14 -1.12 -14.49
C ASN A 39 -1.88 0.24 -14.42
N LEU A 40 -1.31 1.17 -13.65
CA LEU A 40 -1.81 2.53 -13.45
C LEU A 40 -0.84 3.54 -14.03
N ARG A 41 -1.35 4.74 -14.36
CA ARG A 41 -0.47 5.87 -14.70
C ARG A 41 0.23 6.38 -13.44
N LEU A 42 1.50 6.80 -13.56
CA LEU A 42 2.27 7.38 -12.46
C LEU A 42 1.53 8.53 -11.73
N LYS A 43 0.85 9.40 -12.48
CA LYS A 43 0.03 10.49 -11.91
C LYS A 43 -1.09 9.98 -11.00
N THR A 44 -1.69 8.84 -11.34
CA THR A 44 -2.76 8.22 -10.55
C THR A 44 -2.18 7.62 -9.28
N VAL A 45 -1.01 6.97 -9.37
CA VAL A 45 -0.30 6.45 -8.19
C VAL A 45 0.05 7.58 -7.23
N LYS A 46 0.64 8.67 -7.70
CA LYS A 46 0.95 9.85 -6.84
C LYS A 46 -0.30 10.38 -6.14
N LYS A 47 -1.41 10.53 -6.87
CA LYS A 47 -2.71 10.95 -6.30
C LYS A 47 -3.22 9.97 -5.25
N TYR A 48 -3.10 8.67 -5.50
CA TYR A 48 -3.53 7.64 -4.56
C TYR A 48 -2.65 7.61 -3.31
N VAL A 49 -1.33 7.74 -3.44
CA VAL A 49 -0.41 7.87 -2.30
C VAL A 49 -0.81 9.07 -1.45
N SER A 50 -0.99 10.25 -2.03
CA SER A 50 -1.44 11.44 -1.27
C SER A 50 -2.76 11.20 -0.53
N ARG A 51 -3.72 10.54 -1.18
CA ARG A 51 -5.00 10.18 -0.53
C ARG A 51 -4.82 9.17 0.59
N VAL A 52 -4.01 8.13 0.38
CA VAL A 52 -3.74 7.10 1.39
C VAL A 52 -3.11 7.74 2.62
N LEU A 53 -2.09 8.58 2.45
CA LEU A 53 -1.45 9.29 3.56
C LEU A 53 -2.47 10.17 4.33
N ALA A 54 -3.29 10.92 3.61
CA ALA A 54 -4.32 11.77 4.22
C ALA A 54 -5.38 10.95 4.97
N THR A 55 -5.91 9.89 4.37
CA THR A 55 -6.95 9.03 4.95
C THR A 55 -6.44 8.27 6.18
N THR A 56 -5.21 7.78 6.12
CA THR A 56 -4.57 7.05 7.24
C THR A 56 -3.93 7.98 8.27
N ARG A 57 -3.99 9.31 8.05
CA ARG A 57 -3.44 10.36 8.92
C ARG A 57 -1.95 10.24 9.19
N VAL A 58 -1.20 9.63 8.27
CA VAL A 58 0.25 9.55 8.35
C VAL A 58 0.88 10.65 7.49
N ARG A 59 2.04 11.13 7.91
CA ARG A 59 2.70 12.29 7.31
C ARG A 59 3.62 11.91 6.15
N ASN A 60 4.13 10.69 6.14
CA ASN A 60 5.10 10.25 5.16
C ASN A 60 5.06 8.74 4.91
N ARG A 61 5.80 8.33 3.90
CA ARG A 61 5.97 6.93 3.50
C ARG A 61 6.48 6.04 4.63
N ALA A 62 7.40 6.51 5.47
CA ALA A 62 7.95 5.70 6.55
C ALA A 62 6.91 5.44 7.66
N GLU A 63 6.05 6.40 7.96
CA GLU A 63 4.90 6.20 8.86
C GLU A 63 3.87 5.25 8.26
N LEU A 64 3.64 5.32 6.94
CA LEU A 64 2.79 4.36 6.23
C LEU A 64 3.34 2.92 6.36
N VAL A 65 4.65 2.72 6.16
CA VAL A 65 5.31 1.41 6.34
C VAL A 65 5.06 0.86 7.74
N LYS A 66 5.20 1.69 8.78
CA LYS A 66 4.98 1.27 10.18
C LYS A 66 3.56 0.74 10.39
N ILE A 67 2.53 1.46 9.94
CA ILE A 67 1.14 1.02 10.17
C ILE A 67 0.76 -0.22 9.35
N VAL A 68 1.37 -0.39 8.17
CA VAL A 68 1.14 -1.57 7.31
C VAL A 68 1.85 -2.79 7.90
N CYS A 69 3.12 -2.69 8.28
CA CYS A 69 3.90 -3.80 8.86
C CYS A 69 3.38 -4.25 10.23
N VAL A 70 2.93 -3.32 11.08
CA VAL A 70 2.38 -3.64 12.42
C VAL A 70 1.05 -4.41 12.30
N GLY A 71 0.29 -4.21 11.23
CA GLY A 71 -0.99 -4.89 10.98
C GLY A 71 -0.92 -6.11 10.06
N SER A 72 0.25 -6.46 9.51
CA SER A 72 0.40 -7.49 8.48
C SER A 72 1.44 -8.52 8.89
N ARG A 73 1.01 -9.55 9.63
CA ARG A 73 1.78 -10.80 9.71
C ARG A 73 1.50 -11.57 8.41
N SER A 74 2.34 -11.36 7.41
CA SER A 74 2.46 -12.17 6.19
C SER A 74 1.26 -12.17 5.23
N THR A 75 1.18 -11.15 4.37
CA THR A 75 0.36 -11.20 3.13
C THR A 75 1.19 -10.76 1.92
N THR A 76 2.41 -11.28 1.79
CA THR A 76 3.40 -10.83 0.79
C THR A 76 3.43 -11.73 -0.46
N ALA A 77 2.53 -12.71 -0.60
CA ALA A 77 2.67 -13.74 -1.64
C ALA A 77 2.12 -13.32 -3.01
N LEU A 78 0.98 -12.62 -3.07
CA LEU A 78 0.26 -12.46 -4.35
C LEU A 78 0.95 -11.51 -5.33
N TRP A 79 1.55 -10.42 -4.85
CA TRP A 79 2.30 -9.53 -5.74
C TRP A 79 3.67 -10.07 -6.14
N VAL A 80 4.27 -10.98 -5.37
CA VAL A 80 5.56 -11.61 -5.65
C VAL A 80 5.32 -12.61 -6.75
N LEU A 81 4.24 -13.38 -6.65
CA LEU A 81 3.77 -14.25 -7.73
C LEU A 81 3.38 -13.46 -8.98
N ARG A 82 2.78 -12.26 -8.84
CA ARG A 82 2.49 -11.36 -9.97
C ARG A 82 3.78 -10.82 -10.62
N LEU A 83 4.76 -10.41 -9.83
CA LEU A 83 6.04 -9.86 -10.28
C LEU A 83 6.90 -10.92 -10.96
N MET A 84 6.95 -12.14 -10.41
CA MET A 84 7.64 -13.29 -11.02
C MET A 84 7.07 -13.64 -12.41
N ARG A 85 5.80 -13.33 -12.68
CA ARG A 85 5.17 -13.50 -14.00
C ARG A 85 5.30 -12.27 -14.92
N SER A 86 5.85 -11.15 -14.45
CA SER A 86 5.81 -9.87 -15.19
C SER A 86 7.12 -9.07 -15.17
N LYS A 87 8.30 -9.71 -15.17
CA LYS A 87 9.54 -8.99 -15.53
C LYS A 87 9.73 -8.92 -17.07
N PRO A 88 9.55 -7.73 -17.66
CA PRO A 88 10.41 -7.25 -18.76
C PRO A 88 10.95 -5.81 -18.45
N PRO A 89 11.90 -5.27 -19.25
CA PRO A 89 13.21 -4.85 -18.76
C PRO A 89 13.30 -3.39 -18.29
N VAL A 90 14.26 -3.15 -17.39
CA VAL A 90 15.32 -2.15 -17.53
C VAL A 90 16.61 -2.72 -16.95
#